data_AF-A0A2K1IJQ7-F1
#
_entry.id   AF-A0A2K1IJQ7-F1
#
_cell.length_a   1.000
_cell.length_b   1.000
_cell.length_c   1.000
_cell.angle_alpha   90.00
_cell.angle_beta   90.00
_cell.angle_gamma   90.00
#
_symmetry.space_group_name_H-M   'P 1'
#
loop_
_entity.id
_entity.type
_entity.pdbx_description
1 polymer ?
#
loop_
_entity_poly.entity_id
_entity_poly.type
_entity_poly.pdbx_seq_one_letter_code
_entity_poly.pdbx_strand_id
1 'polypeptide(L)'
;MDEKDVKGFIKHDEFEELAKSILEKVRGLCERALDSSKLSINKIFAMEVVGYGSRVIAILKVVNFVFGNEPSHTMNASNIVFVKGNPIPSTKLLNFYMSSTFSIDVFYGEIGKLPTSISPTIATFTIDPFTPTMAKRTKIKVRIRLDLHGIVSLEAATIIEEEVEILVTKNEVLKEGFGEKVSSPIDTKLEDVTTANANNNSMEDNAKMVTKTPKLEIEKNKSKFIDVYVYEVIHDGLSQPELIKAIEKENEMEFQDRIMEETKESKSVVEAYVYNMRNKLCNKFQDFLTDYKREEMLVR
;
A
#
# COMPACT_ATOMS: atom_id res chain seq x y z
N MET A 1 -23.79 12.29 37.48
CA MET A 1 -23.98 11.12 36.60
C MET A 1 -24.01 9.91 37.51
N ASP A 2 -25.04 9.08 37.42
CA ASP A 2 -25.10 7.84 38.22
C ASP A 2 -24.08 6.85 37.65
N GLU A 3 -22.98 6.65 38.37
CA GLU A 3 -21.96 5.64 38.08
C GLU A 3 -22.55 4.24 38.31
N LYS A 4 -23.28 3.74 37.32
CA LYS A 4 -23.85 2.39 37.32
C LYS A 4 -23.16 1.52 36.30
N ASP A 5 -22.48 0.50 36.81
CA ASP A 5 -21.95 -0.58 36.00
C ASP A 5 -23.08 -1.55 35.61
N VAL A 6 -23.21 -1.83 34.32
CA VAL A 6 -24.16 -2.81 33.78
C VAL A 6 -23.40 -4.05 33.33
N LYS A 7 -23.89 -5.21 33.73
CA LYS A 7 -23.45 -6.52 33.23
C LYS A 7 -24.66 -7.27 32.70
N GLY A 8 -24.52 -7.87 31.52
CA GLY A 8 -25.56 -8.68 30.88
C GLY A 8 -24.96 -9.87 30.17
N PHE A 9 -25.77 -10.91 30.02
CA PHE A 9 -25.49 -12.05 29.15
C PHE A 9 -26.72 -12.29 28.28
N ILE A 10 -26.53 -12.83 27.09
CA ILE A 10 -27.60 -13.26 26.20
C ILE A 10 -27.30 -14.65 25.71
N LYS A 11 -28.31 -15.53 25.73
CA LYS A 11 -28.18 -16.89 25.17
C LYS A 11 -28.41 -16.87 23.66
N HIS A 12 -27.93 -17.90 22.97
CA HIS A 12 -28.07 -18.00 21.52
C HIS A 12 -29.54 -18.00 21.08
N ASP A 13 -30.39 -18.76 21.76
CA ASP A 13 -31.83 -18.85 21.43
C ASP A 13 -32.56 -17.53 21.65
N GLU A 14 -32.19 -16.79 22.71
CA GLU A 14 -32.72 -15.45 22.98
C GLU A 14 -32.30 -14.46 21.88
N PHE A 15 -31.05 -14.55 21.43
CA PHE A 15 -30.57 -13.75 20.30
C PHE A 15 -31.31 -14.08 19.00
N GLU A 16 -31.53 -15.37 18.71
CA GLU A 16 -32.29 -15.80 17.52
C GLU A 16 -33.74 -15.30 17.56
N GLU A 17 -34.42 -15.34 18.71
CA GLU A 17 -35.78 -14.82 18.84
C GLU A 17 -35.84 -13.29 18.70
N LEU A 18 -34.88 -12.55 19.27
CA LEU A 18 -34.76 -11.10 19.05
C LEU A 18 -34.50 -10.77 17.58
N ALA A 19 -33.73 -11.60 16.87
CA ALA A 19 -33.35 -11.41 15.47
C ALA A 19 -34.36 -12.01 14.47
N LYS A 20 -35.43 -12.66 14.93
CA LYS A 20 -36.39 -13.41 14.08
C LYS A 20 -36.93 -12.62 12.90
N SER A 21 -37.27 -11.35 13.10
CA SER A 21 -37.75 -10.48 12.01
C SER A 21 -36.73 -10.26 10.90
N ILE A 22 -35.43 -10.29 11.22
CA ILE A 22 -34.34 -10.18 10.25
C ILE A 22 -34.12 -11.53 9.56
N LEU A 23 -34.18 -12.63 10.30
CA LEU A 23 -34.02 -13.98 9.74
C LEU A 23 -35.12 -14.31 8.72
N GLU A 24 -36.37 -13.91 8.98
CA GLU A 24 -37.47 -14.05 8.00
C GLU A 24 -37.26 -13.21 6.74
N LYS A 25 -36.64 -12.03 6.85
CA LYS A 25 -36.27 -11.22 5.67
C LYS A 25 -35.20 -11.91 4.82
N VAL A 26 -34.20 -12.52 5.47
CA VAL A 26 -33.16 -13.30 4.78
C VAL A 26 -33.79 -14.48 4.05
N ARG A 27 -34.67 -15.22 4.72
CA ARG A 27 -35.42 -16.33 4.12
C ARG A 27 -36.19 -15.88 2.87
N GLY A 28 -36.98 -14.82 2.99
CA GLY A 28 -37.77 -14.30 1.87
C GLY A 28 -36.91 -13.79 0.71
N LEU A 29 -35.70 -13.29 0.96
CA LEU A 29 -34.75 -12.94 -0.11
C LEU A 29 -34.27 -14.18 -0.87
N CYS A 30 -33.92 -15.25 -0.16
CA CYS A 30 -33.48 -16.51 -0.77
C CYS A 30 -34.59 -17.14 -1.63
N GLU A 31 -35.82 -17.19 -1.11
CA GLU A 31 -36.98 -17.71 -1.85
C GLU A 31 -37.26 -16.89 -3.13
N ARG A 32 -37.28 -15.55 -3.02
CA ARG A 32 -37.44 -14.68 -4.20
C ARG A 32 -36.33 -14.83 -5.23
N ALA A 33 -35.08 -15.04 -4.80
CA ALA A 33 -33.96 -15.26 -5.70
C ALA A 33 -34.13 -16.57 -6.48
N LEU A 34 -34.59 -17.63 -5.82
CA LEU A 34 -34.89 -18.91 -6.45
C LEU A 34 -36.02 -18.77 -7.47
N ASP A 35 -37.13 -18.15 -7.08
CA ASP A 35 -38.28 -17.91 -7.96
C ASP A 35 -37.89 -17.09 -9.21
N SER A 36 -37.10 -16.04 -9.01
CA SER A 36 -36.63 -15.17 -10.10
C SER A 36 -35.68 -15.89 -11.06
N SER A 37 -34.87 -16.82 -10.56
CA SER A 37 -33.93 -17.60 -11.37
C SER A 37 -34.61 -18.64 -12.27
N LYS A 38 -35.85 -19.05 -11.95
CA LYS A 38 -36.58 -20.16 -12.58
C LYS A 38 -35.80 -21.49 -12.56
N LEU A 39 -34.84 -21.63 -11.65
CA LEU A 39 -34.07 -22.85 -11.44
C LEU A 39 -34.72 -23.69 -10.34
N SER A 40 -34.73 -24.99 -10.52
CA SER A 40 -35.00 -25.94 -9.44
C SER A 40 -33.76 -26.09 -8.55
N ILE A 41 -33.94 -26.23 -7.24
CA ILE A 41 -32.86 -26.42 -6.25
C ILE A 41 -31.86 -27.50 -6.69
N ASN A 42 -32.34 -28.61 -7.27
CA ASN A 42 -31.53 -29.73 -7.75
C ASN A 42 -30.51 -29.36 -8.87
N LYS A 43 -30.61 -28.17 -9.46
CA LYS A 43 -29.67 -27.66 -10.47
C LYS A 43 -28.56 -26.79 -9.86
N ILE A 44 -28.60 -26.55 -8.55
CA ILE A 44 -27.56 -25.79 -7.85
C ILE A 44 -26.42 -26.76 -7.51
N PHE A 45 -25.31 -26.61 -8.21
CA PHE A 45 -24.13 -27.47 -8.04
C PHE A 45 -23.41 -27.23 -6.71
N ALA A 46 -23.29 -25.97 -6.29
CA ALA A 46 -22.65 -25.57 -5.05
C ALA A 46 -23.25 -24.26 -4.55
N MET A 47 -23.28 -24.11 -3.22
CA MET A 47 -23.71 -22.88 -2.56
C MET A 47 -22.53 -22.34 -1.76
N GLU A 48 -22.09 -21.14 -2.07
CA GLU A 48 -20.96 -20.49 -1.41
C GLU A 48 -21.46 -19.25 -0.66
N VAL A 49 -21.07 -19.10 0.60
CA VAL A 49 -21.46 -17.96 1.43
C VAL A 49 -20.26 -17.07 1.75
N VAL A 50 -20.46 -15.77 1.57
CA VAL A 50 -19.42 -14.75 1.68
C VAL A 50 -19.84 -13.63 2.63
N GLY A 51 -18.87 -12.94 3.21
CA GLY A 51 -19.11 -11.88 4.20
C GLY A 51 -19.13 -12.36 5.66
N TYR A 52 -19.19 -11.43 6.62
CA TYR A 52 -19.12 -11.77 8.05
C TYR A 52 -20.49 -12.16 8.64
N GLY A 53 -21.58 -11.63 8.08
CA GLY A 53 -22.94 -11.99 8.49
C GLY A 53 -23.26 -13.46 8.28
N SER A 54 -22.64 -14.12 7.29
CA SER A 54 -22.78 -15.57 7.08
C SER A 54 -22.14 -16.42 8.18
N ARG A 55 -21.38 -15.83 9.12
CA ARG A 55 -20.86 -16.55 10.29
C ARG A 55 -21.89 -16.72 11.40
N VAL A 56 -23.02 -16.00 11.31
CA VAL A 56 -24.13 -16.18 12.24
C VAL A 56 -24.80 -17.52 11.93
N ILE A 57 -24.76 -18.44 12.88
CA ILE A 57 -25.29 -19.80 12.71
C ILE A 57 -26.76 -19.77 12.27
N ALA A 58 -27.56 -18.85 12.82
CA ALA A 58 -28.96 -18.66 12.43
C ALA A 58 -29.15 -18.35 10.93
N ILE A 59 -28.24 -17.56 10.33
CA ILE A 59 -28.29 -17.23 8.91
C ILE A 59 -27.93 -18.47 8.07
N LEU A 60 -26.92 -19.23 8.46
CA LEU A 60 -26.56 -20.48 7.78
C LEU A 60 -27.70 -21.51 7.84
N LYS A 61 -28.38 -21.63 8.99
CA LYS A 61 -29.56 -22.48 9.14
C LYS A 61 -30.66 -22.08 8.15
N VAL A 62 -30.96 -20.78 8.03
CA VAL A 62 -31.99 -20.27 7.09
C VAL A 62 -31.60 -20.56 5.64
N VAL A 63 -30.35 -20.31 5.27
CA VAL A 63 -29.85 -20.52 3.90
C VAL A 63 -29.88 -22.02 3.55
N ASN A 64 -29.41 -22.89 4.45
CA ASN A 64 -29.48 -24.34 4.27
C ASN A 64 -30.94 -24.82 4.20
N PHE A 65 -31.83 -24.26 5.03
CA PHE A 65 -33.26 -24.59 5.01
C PHE A 65 -33.92 -24.29 3.65
N VAL A 66 -33.57 -23.17 3.00
CA VAL A 66 -34.15 -22.80 1.71
C VAL A 66 -33.56 -23.60 0.54
N PHE A 67 -32.24 -23.84 0.54
CA PHE A 67 -31.53 -24.44 -0.61
C PHE A 67 -31.19 -25.93 -0.43
N GLY A 68 -31.44 -26.52 0.73
CA GLY A 68 -31.26 -27.95 1.00
C GLY A 68 -29.82 -28.47 0.97
N ASN A 69 -28.83 -27.57 0.85
CA ASN A 69 -27.41 -27.89 0.78
C ASN A 69 -26.64 -27.12 1.85
N GLU A 70 -25.59 -27.71 2.41
CA GLU A 70 -24.70 -26.97 3.30
C GLU A 70 -23.92 -25.90 2.53
N PRO A 71 -23.97 -24.63 2.97
CA PRO A 71 -23.18 -23.57 2.38
C PRO A 71 -21.68 -23.81 2.64
N SER A 72 -20.91 -23.72 1.58
CA SER A 72 -19.46 -23.83 1.59
C SER A 72 -18.80 -22.45 1.75
N HIS A 73 -17.58 -22.47 2.27
CA HIS A 73 -16.73 -21.29 2.53
C HIS A 73 -15.42 -21.35 1.72
N THR A 74 -15.40 -22.11 0.62
CA THR A 74 -14.19 -22.36 -0.16
C THR A 74 -13.79 -21.16 -1.00
N MET A 75 -14.73 -20.25 -1.28
CA MET A 75 -14.44 -19.00 -1.97
C MET A 75 -13.91 -17.92 -1.00
N ASN A 76 -12.64 -17.55 -1.17
CA ASN A 76 -12.16 -16.23 -0.75
C ASN A 76 -12.65 -15.19 -1.78
N ALA A 77 -13.91 -14.77 -1.69
CA ALA A 77 -14.52 -13.87 -2.67
C ALA A 77 -13.99 -12.42 -2.60
N SER A 78 -12.70 -12.19 -2.87
CA SER A 78 -12.16 -10.85 -2.83
C SER A 78 -11.07 -10.59 -3.86
N ASN A 79 -11.37 -9.67 -4.79
CA ASN A 79 -10.38 -8.86 -5.53
C ASN A 79 -9.66 -7.86 -4.59
N ILE A 80 -9.53 -8.18 -3.29
CA ILE A 80 -8.97 -7.28 -2.29
C ILE A 80 -7.45 -7.30 -2.40
N VAL A 81 -6.87 -6.11 -2.62
CA VAL A 81 -5.43 -5.92 -2.70
C VAL A 81 -4.79 -6.22 -1.34
N PHE A 82 -5.31 -5.71 -0.22
CA PHE A 82 -4.78 -6.03 1.12
C PHE A 82 -5.88 -6.60 2.01
N VAL A 83 -5.78 -7.89 2.34
CA VAL A 83 -6.78 -8.56 3.19
C VAL A 83 -6.66 -8.09 4.64
N LYS A 84 -7.75 -8.18 5.41
CA LYS A 84 -7.70 -7.92 6.85
C LYS A 84 -6.67 -8.83 7.52
N GLY A 85 -5.76 -8.25 8.30
CA GLY A 85 -4.67 -8.98 8.95
C GLY A 85 -3.46 -9.24 8.05
N ASN A 86 -3.41 -8.63 6.86
CA ASN A 86 -2.21 -8.65 6.04
C ASN A 86 -1.02 -8.04 6.82
N PRO A 87 0.14 -8.71 6.85
CA PRO A 87 1.31 -8.17 7.56
C PRO A 87 1.73 -6.83 6.96
N ILE A 88 2.18 -5.91 7.81
CA ILE A 88 2.70 -4.61 7.41
C ILE A 88 4.20 -4.52 7.69
N PRO A 89 5.01 -3.94 6.77
CA PRO A 89 4.61 -3.35 5.49
C PRO A 89 4.40 -4.42 4.41
N SER A 90 3.60 -4.11 3.38
CA SER A 90 3.32 -5.02 2.27
C SER A 90 3.19 -4.28 0.95
N THR A 91 3.79 -4.82 -0.11
CA THR A 91 3.74 -4.22 -1.45
C THR A 91 3.11 -5.21 -2.43
N LYS A 92 2.16 -4.73 -3.24
CA LYS A 92 1.54 -5.49 -4.32
C LYS A 92 1.72 -4.79 -5.66
N LEU A 93 1.98 -5.60 -6.69
CA LEU A 93 2.16 -5.13 -8.05
C LEU A 93 0.97 -5.56 -8.89
N LEU A 94 0.27 -4.59 -9.49
CA LEU A 94 -0.88 -4.79 -10.35
C LEU A 94 -0.51 -4.43 -11.80
N ASN A 95 -1.00 -5.20 -12.76
CA ASN A 95 -0.81 -4.91 -14.18
C ASN A 95 -2.15 -4.48 -14.79
N PHE A 96 -2.17 -3.31 -15.40
CA PHE A 96 -3.30 -2.77 -16.14
C PHE A 96 -2.96 -2.68 -17.63
N TYR A 97 -3.97 -2.77 -18.49
CA TYR A 97 -3.82 -2.61 -19.93
C TYR A 97 -4.71 -1.47 -20.39
N MET A 98 -4.15 -0.27 -20.46
CA MET A 98 -4.89 0.97 -20.70
C MET A 98 -4.36 1.68 -21.96
N SER A 99 -5.21 2.53 -22.54
CA SER A 99 -4.89 3.32 -23.74
C SER A 99 -4.92 4.83 -23.50
N SER A 100 -5.27 5.27 -22.28
CA SER A 100 -5.41 6.69 -21.90
C SER A 100 -5.22 6.85 -20.39
N THR A 101 -5.21 8.11 -19.93
CA THR A 101 -5.37 8.48 -18.51
C THR A 101 -6.50 7.68 -17.86
N PHE A 102 -6.24 7.20 -16.65
CA PHE A 102 -7.21 6.47 -15.85
C PHE A 102 -7.00 6.74 -14.36
N SER A 103 -8.04 6.51 -13.57
CA SER A 103 -8.01 6.66 -12.12
C SER A 103 -8.17 5.31 -11.44
N ILE A 104 -7.49 5.13 -10.30
CA ILE A 104 -7.56 3.98 -9.42
C ILE A 104 -8.16 4.46 -8.10
N ASP A 105 -9.38 4.01 -7.82
CA ASP A 105 -10.02 4.24 -6.52
C ASP A 105 -9.65 3.13 -5.55
N VAL A 106 -9.20 3.52 -4.37
CA VAL A 106 -8.89 2.63 -3.25
C VAL A 106 -9.99 2.80 -2.21
N PHE A 107 -10.63 1.70 -1.85
CA PHE A 107 -11.75 1.68 -0.91
C PHE A 107 -11.68 0.44 -0.01
N TYR A 108 -12.34 0.52 1.13
CA TYR A 108 -12.47 -0.62 2.03
C TYR A 108 -13.38 -1.69 1.42
N GLY A 109 -12.85 -2.91 1.26
CA GLY A 109 -13.61 -4.02 0.67
C GLY A 109 -14.84 -4.47 1.49
N GLU A 110 -14.88 -4.18 2.78
CA GLU A 110 -15.98 -4.57 3.68
C GLU A 110 -16.66 -3.34 4.32
N ILE A 111 -17.42 -2.59 3.51
CA ILE A 111 -18.12 -1.35 3.92
C ILE A 111 -18.97 -1.54 5.19
N GLY A 112 -19.63 -2.70 5.33
CA GLY A 112 -20.49 -3.01 6.49
C GLY A 112 -19.77 -3.20 7.83
N LYS A 113 -18.43 -3.20 7.86
CA LYS A 113 -17.64 -3.23 9.11
C LYS A 113 -17.07 -1.87 9.48
N LEU A 114 -17.27 -0.84 8.66
CA LEU A 114 -16.84 0.51 9.01
C LEU A 114 -17.84 1.14 9.99
N PRO A 115 -17.35 1.92 10.96
CA PRO A 115 -18.19 2.85 11.71
C PRO A 115 -18.99 3.74 10.74
N THR A 116 -20.24 4.05 11.08
CA THR A 116 -21.21 4.75 10.21
C THR A 116 -20.74 6.13 9.73
N SER A 117 -19.73 6.72 10.38
CA SER A 117 -19.19 8.04 10.06
C SER A 117 -17.99 8.03 9.11
N ILE A 118 -17.50 6.88 8.68
CA ILE A 118 -16.28 6.79 7.85
C ILE A 118 -16.64 6.57 6.38
N SER A 119 -16.03 7.36 5.49
CA SER A 119 -16.16 7.16 4.04
C SER A 119 -15.55 5.82 3.63
N PRO A 120 -16.21 5.03 2.76
CA PRO A 120 -15.64 3.78 2.27
C PRO A 120 -14.43 4.00 1.35
N THR A 121 -14.31 5.18 0.74
CA THR A 121 -13.23 5.53 -0.17
C THR A 121 -12.06 6.12 0.61
N ILE A 122 -10.86 5.56 0.41
CA ILE A 122 -9.63 5.95 1.09
C ILE A 122 -8.88 7.00 0.25
N ALA A 123 -8.64 6.69 -1.02
CA ALA A 123 -7.88 7.57 -1.91
C ALA A 123 -8.23 7.30 -3.37
N THR A 124 -8.05 8.31 -4.21
CA THR A 124 -8.15 8.21 -5.67
C THR A 124 -6.81 8.61 -6.28
N PHE A 125 -6.21 7.71 -7.06
CA PHE A 125 -4.96 7.95 -7.77
C PHE A 125 -5.23 8.11 -9.26
N THR A 126 -4.95 9.28 -9.82
CA THR A 126 -5.08 9.53 -11.26
C THR A 126 -3.71 9.44 -11.93
N ILE A 127 -3.59 8.52 -12.88
CA ILE A 127 -2.37 8.31 -13.66
C ILE A 127 -2.57 9.04 -14.99
N ASP A 128 -1.93 10.20 -15.14
CA ASP A 128 -2.14 11.16 -16.22
C ASP A 128 -1.01 11.11 -17.28
N PRO A 129 -1.22 11.67 -18.48
CA PRO A 129 -1.27 10.93 -19.74
C PRO A 129 0.11 10.46 -20.25
N PHE A 130 0.11 9.26 -20.84
CA PHE A 130 1.10 8.80 -21.82
C PHE A 130 0.47 8.87 -23.22
N THR A 131 1.18 9.40 -24.21
CA THR A 131 0.71 9.36 -25.60
C THR A 131 0.88 7.95 -26.15
N PRO A 132 -0.20 7.21 -26.48
CA PRO A 132 -0.05 5.90 -27.09
C PRO A 132 0.53 6.09 -28.49
N THR A 133 1.78 5.69 -28.70
CA THR A 133 2.42 5.81 -30.03
C THR A 133 1.75 4.91 -31.07
N MET A 134 0.96 3.91 -30.69
CA MET A 134 0.17 3.11 -31.64
C MET A 134 -1.10 2.58 -30.94
N ALA A 135 -2.13 2.22 -31.72
CA ALA A 135 -3.46 1.78 -31.30
C ALA A 135 -3.55 0.48 -30.44
N LYS A 136 -2.49 0.10 -29.73
CA LYS A 136 -2.37 -1.09 -28.88
C LYS A 136 -2.44 -0.69 -27.40
N ARG A 137 -3.21 -1.42 -26.58
CA ARG A 137 -3.28 -1.19 -25.12
C ARG A 137 -1.89 -1.41 -24.51
N THR A 138 -1.41 -0.44 -23.74
CA THR A 138 -0.09 -0.51 -23.11
C THR A 138 -0.19 -1.14 -21.73
N LYS A 139 0.78 -1.99 -21.38
CA LYS A 139 0.86 -2.62 -20.07
C LYS A 139 1.45 -1.64 -19.06
N ILE A 140 0.71 -1.33 -18.01
CA ILE A 140 1.10 -0.44 -16.93
C ILE A 140 1.21 -1.26 -15.66
N LYS A 141 2.39 -1.28 -15.05
CA LYS A 141 2.67 -1.94 -13.79
C LYS A 141 2.63 -0.93 -12.66
N VAL A 142 1.63 -1.05 -11.81
CA VAL A 142 1.38 -0.17 -10.66
C VAL A 142 1.83 -0.88 -9.39
N ARG A 143 2.65 -0.21 -8.58
CA ARG A 143 3.11 -0.68 -7.29
C ARG A 143 2.32 0.03 -6.19
N ILE A 144 1.47 -0.71 -5.50
CA ILE A 144 0.68 -0.22 -4.36
C ILE A 144 1.32 -0.76 -3.08
N ARG A 145 1.48 0.09 -2.07
CA ARG A 145 2.12 -0.24 -0.80
C ARG A 145 1.17 0.05 0.37
N LEU A 146 1.14 -0.89 1.31
CA LEU A 146 0.64 -0.70 2.66
C LEU A 146 1.86 -0.50 3.56
N ASP A 147 2.00 0.68 4.14
CA ASP A 147 3.19 1.06 4.90
C ASP A 147 3.20 0.51 6.35
N LEU A 148 4.24 0.88 7.12
CA LEU A 148 4.39 0.50 8.52
C LEU A 148 3.32 1.12 9.44
N HIS A 149 2.64 2.17 8.99
CA HIS A 149 1.57 2.85 9.71
C HIS A 149 0.18 2.32 9.31
N GLY A 150 0.11 1.41 8.33
CA GLY A 150 -1.15 0.90 7.80
C GLY A 150 -1.83 1.83 6.78
N ILE A 151 -1.10 2.80 6.24
CA ILE A 151 -1.56 3.73 5.21
C ILE A 151 -1.28 3.12 3.84
N VAL A 152 -2.27 3.21 2.94
CA VAL A 152 -2.14 2.76 1.56
C VAL A 152 -1.66 3.92 0.70
N SER A 153 -0.59 3.68 -0.08
CA SER A 153 -0.07 4.65 -1.05
C SER A 153 0.31 3.97 -2.37
N LEU A 154 0.28 4.74 -3.46
CA LEU A 154 0.76 4.32 -4.77
C LEU A 154 2.22 4.78 -4.92
N GLU A 155 3.15 3.83 -4.91
CA GLU A 155 4.59 4.11 -4.87
C GLU A 155 5.15 4.42 -6.27
N ALA A 156 4.72 3.69 -7.29
CA ALA A 156 5.15 3.91 -8.67
C ALA A 156 4.14 3.35 -9.68
N ALA A 157 4.04 4.00 -10.85
CA ALA A 157 3.36 3.48 -12.03
C ALA A 157 4.36 3.47 -13.21
N THR A 158 4.60 2.29 -13.78
CA THR A 158 5.58 2.08 -14.86
C THR A 158 4.91 1.55 -16.12
N ILE A 159 5.12 2.20 -17.25
CA ILE A 159 4.70 1.71 -18.57
C ILE A 159 5.75 0.74 -19.08
N ILE A 160 5.29 -0.41 -19.61
CA ILE A 160 6.13 -1.41 -20.25
C ILE A 160 5.79 -1.41 -21.74
N GLU A 161 6.69 -0.86 -22.56
CA GLU A 161 6.60 -0.94 -24.02
C GLU A 161 7.40 -2.16 -24.51
N GLU A 162 6.72 -3.06 -25.22
CA GLU A 162 7.33 -4.17 -25.95
C GLU A 162 7.51 -3.74 -27.41
N GLU A 163 8.73 -3.33 -27.79
CA GLU A 163 9.11 -3.16 -29.19
C GLU A 163 9.53 -4.52 -29.77
N VAL A 164 8.86 -4.95 -30.86
CA VAL A 164 9.32 -6.06 -31.70
C VAL A 164 9.99 -5.44 -32.93
N GLU A 165 11.32 -5.42 -32.98
CA GLU A 165 12.05 -5.05 -34.20
C GLU A 165 12.01 -6.23 -35.18
N ILE A 166 11.22 -6.11 -36.26
CA ILE A 166 11.33 -7.03 -37.40
C ILE A 166 12.50 -6.54 -38.27
N LEU A 167 13.64 -7.20 -38.17
CA LEU A 167 14.74 -7.02 -39.13
C LEU A 167 14.36 -7.66 -40.46
N VAL A 168 13.88 -6.88 -41.42
CA VAL A 168 13.78 -7.33 -42.82
C VAL A 168 15.20 -7.38 -43.38
N THR A 169 15.75 -8.59 -43.54
CA THR A 169 17.03 -8.77 -44.24
C THR A 169 16.79 -8.54 -45.74
N LYS A 170 17.36 -7.46 -46.31
CA LYS A 170 17.44 -7.29 -47.75
C LYS A 170 18.35 -8.39 -48.32
N ASN A 171 17.80 -9.17 -49.26
CA ASN A 171 18.59 -10.05 -50.11
C ASN A 171 19.32 -9.20 -51.15
N GLU A 172 20.66 -9.24 -51.15
CA GLU A 172 21.45 -8.91 -52.34
C GLU A 172 22.49 -10.01 -52.57
N VAL A 173 22.51 -10.54 -53.79
CA VAL A 173 23.43 -11.58 -54.27
C VAL A 173 24.50 -10.91 -55.15
N LEU A 174 25.77 -11.09 -54.73
CA LEU A 174 27.05 -11.22 -55.45
C LEU A 174 27.31 -10.39 -56.73
N LYS A 175 28.48 -9.72 -56.77
CA LYS A 175 29.63 -10.13 -57.61
C LYS A 175 30.96 -9.39 -57.33
N GLU A 176 32.03 -10.15 -57.61
CA GLU A 176 33.50 -9.98 -57.60
C GLU A 176 34.01 -8.66 -58.23
N GLY A 177 35.24 -8.15 -58.06
CA GLY A 177 36.51 -8.60 -57.46
C GLY A 177 37.66 -7.62 -57.85
N PHE A 178 38.87 -7.83 -57.28
CA PHE A 178 40.20 -7.22 -57.55
C PHE A 178 40.42 -5.72 -57.22
N GLY A 179 41.50 -5.27 -56.56
CA GLY A 179 42.68 -5.92 -55.99
C GLY A 179 43.69 -4.89 -55.42
N GLU A 180 44.56 -5.38 -54.51
CA GLU A 180 45.95 -4.95 -54.21
C GLU A 180 46.25 -3.51 -53.66
N LYS A 181 47.14 -3.26 -52.68
CA LYS A 181 48.33 -3.94 -52.13
C LYS A 181 48.72 -3.38 -50.73
N VAL A 182 49.27 -4.27 -49.88
CA VAL A 182 50.52 -4.15 -49.04
C VAL A 182 50.50 -3.15 -47.88
N SER A 183 50.91 -3.45 -46.63
CA SER A 183 52.00 -4.29 -46.10
C SER A 183 51.73 -4.85 -44.69
N SER A 184 52.24 -6.05 -44.44
CA SER A 184 52.43 -6.74 -43.15
C SER A 184 53.85 -6.44 -42.56
N PRO A 185 54.43 -7.25 -41.65
CA PRO A 185 54.27 -7.27 -40.19
C PRO A 185 55.64 -7.24 -39.45
N ILE A 186 55.68 -7.10 -38.12
CA ILE A 186 56.82 -7.62 -37.32
C ILE A 186 56.31 -8.26 -36.01
N ASP A 187 56.48 -9.57 -35.95
CA ASP A 187 56.51 -10.48 -34.80
C ASP A 187 57.56 -10.03 -33.75
N THR A 188 57.58 -10.46 -32.48
CA THR A 188 58.19 -11.74 -32.10
C THR A 188 57.99 -12.02 -30.60
N LYS A 189 57.71 -13.30 -30.35
CA LYS A 189 57.52 -14.08 -29.11
C LYS A 189 58.72 -14.12 -28.15
N LEU A 190 58.44 -14.54 -26.91
CA LEU A 190 59.18 -15.53 -26.07
C LEU A 190 58.24 -15.93 -24.91
N GLU A 191 57.63 -17.12 -24.86
CA GLU A 191 58.12 -18.44 -24.35
C GLU A 191 58.36 -18.52 -22.83
N ASP A 192 57.60 -19.39 -22.14
CA ASP A 192 58.08 -20.48 -21.26
C ASP A 192 56.85 -21.36 -20.84
N VAL A 193 56.66 -22.60 -21.30
CA VAL A 193 57.23 -23.93 -20.94
C VAL A 193 56.62 -24.57 -19.68
N THR A 194 55.98 -25.73 -19.88
CA THR A 194 56.26 -27.06 -19.26
C THR A 194 55.11 -28.04 -19.64
N THR A 195 55.32 -28.96 -20.58
CA THR A 195 55.66 -30.41 -20.41
C THR A 195 54.64 -31.17 -19.54
N ALA A 196 54.10 -32.36 -19.84
CA ALA A 196 54.22 -33.42 -20.84
C ALA A 196 52.88 -34.22 -20.77
N ASN A 197 52.43 -35.15 -21.62
CA ASN A 197 53.14 -36.26 -22.24
C ASN A 197 52.18 -37.02 -23.19
N ALA A 198 52.76 -37.51 -24.30
CA ALA A 198 52.56 -38.81 -24.96
C ALA A 198 51.21 -39.25 -25.60
N ASN A 199 51.26 -39.37 -26.95
CA ASN A 199 50.95 -40.54 -27.80
C ASN A 199 49.50 -41.11 -27.83
N ASN A 200 48.93 -41.62 -28.92
CA ASN A 200 49.30 -41.80 -30.33
C ASN A 200 48.03 -42.18 -31.12
N ASN A 201 48.01 -41.78 -32.40
CA ASN A 201 47.37 -42.37 -33.60
C ASN A 201 46.35 -43.51 -33.49
N SER A 202 45.23 -43.34 -34.21
CA SER A 202 44.83 -44.04 -35.46
C SER A 202 43.30 -43.89 -35.67
N MET A 203 42.81 -43.39 -36.82
CA MET A 203 42.24 -44.17 -37.95
C MET A 203 41.31 -45.31 -37.50
N GLU A 204 40.10 -45.53 -38.01
CA GLU A 204 39.28 -45.03 -39.11
C GLU A 204 37.83 -45.50 -38.78
N ASP A 205 36.86 -45.00 -39.56
CA ASP A 205 35.72 -45.74 -40.09
C ASP A 205 34.27 -45.29 -39.83
N ASN A 206 33.57 -45.34 -40.96
CA ASN A 206 32.23 -44.90 -41.32
C ASN A 206 31.09 -45.43 -40.44
N ALA A 207 30.14 -44.55 -40.09
CA ALA A 207 28.70 -44.80 -40.28
C ALA A 207 27.86 -43.54 -40.07
N LYS A 208 26.97 -43.28 -41.04
CA LYS A 208 25.94 -42.24 -41.04
C LYS A 208 24.98 -42.36 -39.84
N MET A 209 24.62 -41.25 -39.21
CA MET A 209 23.21 -40.97 -38.93
C MET A 209 22.93 -39.50 -38.68
N VAL A 210 21.84 -39.07 -39.28
CA VAL A 210 21.23 -37.75 -39.24
C VAL A 210 20.68 -37.48 -37.84
N THR A 211 21.06 -36.36 -37.24
CA THR A 211 20.20 -35.60 -36.33
C THR A 211 20.49 -34.11 -36.52
N LYS A 212 19.59 -33.42 -37.22
CA LYS A 212 19.44 -31.97 -37.16
C LYS A 212 19.03 -31.61 -35.73
N THR A 213 19.92 -30.99 -34.97
CA THR A 213 19.54 -30.23 -33.78
C THR A 213 19.09 -28.83 -34.21
N PRO A 214 17.91 -28.35 -33.75
CA PRO A 214 17.41 -27.02 -34.07
C PRO A 214 18.28 -25.97 -33.36
N LYS A 215 18.70 -24.96 -34.13
CA LYS A 215 19.38 -23.77 -33.59
C LYS A 215 18.32 -22.92 -32.89
N LEU A 216 18.47 -22.74 -31.58
CA LEU A 216 17.64 -21.88 -30.73
C LEU A 216 17.68 -20.44 -31.25
N GLU A 217 16.51 -19.93 -31.66
CA GLU A 217 16.27 -18.49 -31.77
C GLU A 217 16.16 -17.92 -30.37
N ILE A 218 17.09 -17.04 -29.99
CA ILE A 218 16.97 -16.23 -28.79
C ILE A 218 16.33 -14.90 -29.21
N GLU A 219 15.01 -14.84 -29.06
CA GLU A 219 14.25 -13.60 -29.14
C GLU A 219 14.59 -12.75 -27.90
N LYS A 220 15.49 -11.77 -28.05
CA LYS A 220 15.81 -10.83 -26.97
C LYS A 220 14.78 -9.70 -26.97
N ASN A 221 13.71 -9.85 -26.19
CA ASN A 221 12.77 -8.76 -25.91
C ASN A 221 13.50 -7.65 -25.13
N LYS A 222 13.68 -6.48 -25.75
CA LYS A 222 14.09 -5.25 -25.04
C LYS A 222 12.82 -4.51 -24.64
N SER A 223 12.49 -4.51 -23.35
CA SER A 223 11.37 -3.73 -22.81
C SER A 223 11.87 -2.38 -22.28
N LYS A 224 11.22 -1.29 -22.68
CA LYS A 224 11.45 0.06 -22.10
C LYS A 224 10.49 0.26 -20.93
N PHE A 225 11.00 0.80 -19.82
CA PHE A 225 10.23 1.16 -18.63
C PHE A 225 10.16 2.68 -18.53
N ILE A 226 8.96 3.25 -18.48
CA ILE A 226 8.74 4.70 -18.34
C ILE A 226 7.93 4.95 -17.07
N ASP A 227 8.46 5.73 -16.15
CA ASP A 227 7.75 6.16 -14.94
C ASP A 227 6.70 7.22 -15.31
N VAL A 228 5.50 7.08 -14.73
CA VAL A 228 4.36 7.99 -14.98
C VAL A 228 4.07 8.83 -13.74
N TYR A 229 3.70 10.08 -13.96
CA TYR A 229 3.22 10.96 -12.90
C TYR A 229 1.88 10.48 -12.35
N VAL A 230 1.77 10.49 -11.02
CA VAL A 230 0.58 10.05 -10.29
C VAL A 230 0.09 11.22 -9.47
N TYR A 231 -1.16 11.61 -9.69
CA TYR A 231 -1.87 12.57 -8.86
C TYR A 231 -2.66 11.81 -7.80
N GLU A 232 -2.44 12.15 -6.53
CA GLU A 232 -3.11 11.51 -5.39
C GLU A 232 -4.12 12.47 -4.76
N VAL A 233 -5.32 11.96 -4.54
CA VAL A 233 -6.36 12.61 -3.73
C VAL A 233 -6.69 11.68 -2.58
N ILE A 234 -6.25 12.04 -1.37
CA ILE A 234 -6.57 11.32 -0.13
C ILE A 234 -7.90 11.85 0.39
N HIS A 235 -8.88 10.96 0.58
CA HIS A 235 -10.15 11.31 1.19
C HIS A 235 -10.02 11.31 2.72
N ASP A 236 -10.79 12.17 3.40
CA ASP A 236 -10.76 12.38 4.86
C ASP A 236 -9.42 12.88 5.47
N GLY A 237 -8.44 13.25 4.63
CA GLY A 237 -7.20 13.91 5.05
C GLY A 237 -7.31 15.45 5.05
N LEU A 238 -6.48 16.13 5.85
CA LEU A 238 -6.38 17.58 5.75
C LEU A 238 -5.77 17.96 4.40
N SER A 239 -6.39 18.90 3.71
CA SER A 239 -5.78 19.50 2.53
C SER A 239 -4.52 20.28 2.92
N GLN A 240 -3.57 20.42 2.00
CA GLN A 240 -2.36 21.23 2.22
C GLN A 240 -2.64 22.63 2.79
N PRO A 241 -3.60 23.42 2.26
CA PRO A 241 -3.91 24.73 2.83
C PRO A 241 -4.50 24.66 4.24
N GLU A 242 -5.32 23.65 4.55
CA GLU A 242 -5.87 23.48 5.90
C GLU A 242 -4.79 23.05 6.90
N LEU A 243 -3.85 22.20 6.47
CA LEU A 243 -2.72 21.77 7.28
C LEU A 243 -1.83 22.96 7.64
N ILE A 244 -1.50 23.80 6.67
CA ILE A 244 -0.71 25.02 6.90
C ILE A 244 -1.41 25.92 7.93
N LYS A 245 -2.72 26.15 7.74
CA LYS A 245 -3.51 26.95 8.67
C LYS A 245 -3.56 26.35 10.08
N ALA A 246 -3.63 25.03 10.21
CA ALA A 246 -3.61 24.35 11.50
C ALA A 246 -2.26 24.50 12.20
N ILE A 247 -1.16 24.38 11.46
CA ILE A 247 0.21 24.60 11.96
C ILE A 247 0.39 26.04 12.44
N GLU A 248 -0.07 27.02 11.67
CA GLU A 248 -0.02 28.44 12.06
C GLU A 248 -0.79 28.69 13.36
N LYS A 249 -1.97 28.09 13.51
CA LYS A 249 -2.76 28.21 14.72
C LYS A 249 -2.09 27.55 15.94
N GLU A 250 -1.47 26.39 15.75
CA GLU A 250 -0.72 25.70 16.82
C GLU A 250 0.45 26.57 17.30
N ASN A 251 1.21 27.14 16.38
CA ASN A 251 2.34 28.02 16.71
C ASN A 251 1.89 29.27 17.49
N GLU A 252 0.73 29.84 17.15
CA GLU A 252 0.16 30.95 17.90
C GLU A 252 -0.21 30.53 19.32
N MET A 253 -0.85 29.36 19.49
CA MET A 253 -1.20 28.85 20.82
C MET A 253 0.05 28.56 21.66
N GLU A 254 1.07 27.94 21.08
CA GLU A 254 2.36 27.70 21.74
C GLU A 254 3.02 29.00 22.21
N PHE A 255 2.96 30.05 21.37
CA PHE A 255 3.52 31.36 21.70
C PHE A 255 2.80 32.02 22.89
N GLN A 256 1.46 31.96 22.91
CA GLN A 256 0.68 32.49 24.02
C GLN A 256 0.95 31.74 25.34
N ASP A 257 1.04 30.41 25.28
CA ASP A 257 1.36 29.59 26.45
C ASP A 257 2.75 29.91 27.00
N ARG A 258 3.74 30.12 26.13
CA ARG A 258 5.09 30.52 26.52
C ARG A 258 5.09 31.86 27.26
N ILE A 259 4.43 32.88 26.72
CA ILE A 259 4.33 34.20 27.37
C ILE A 259 3.66 34.07 28.74
N MET A 260 2.57 33.30 28.83
CA MET A 260 1.86 33.08 30.09
C MET A 260 2.76 32.40 31.13
N GLU A 261 3.50 31.37 30.73
CA GLU A 261 4.43 30.66 31.63
C GLU A 261 5.57 31.56 32.10
N GLU A 262 6.21 32.30 31.19
CA GLU A 262 7.28 33.27 31.53
C GLU A 262 6.75 34.37 32.47
N THR A 263 5.52 34.84 32.25
CA THR A 263 4.88 35.85 33.12
C THR A 263 4.60 35.28 34.50
N LYS A 264 4.11 34.03 34.57
CA LYS A 264 3.84 33.32 35.82
C LYS A 264 5.14 33.07 36.60
N GLU A 265 6.19 32.63 35.92
CA GLU A 265 7.51 32.42 36.51
C GLU A 265 8.09 33.74 37.02
N SER A 266 8.08 34.80 36.21
CA SER A 266 8.54 36.13 36.61
C SER A 266 7.82 36.65 37.85
N LYS A 267 6.50 36.48 37.91
CA LYS A 267 5.70 36.82 39.10
C LYS A 267 6.13 35.99 40.31
N SER A 268 6.28 34.68 40.15
CA SER A 268 6.72 33.78 41.21
C SER A 268 8.12 34.12 41.71
N VAL A 269 9.05 34.50 40.82
CA VAL A 269 10.42 34.91 41.15
C VAL A 269 10.40 36.21 41.97
N VAL A 270 9.60 37.20 41.58
CA VAL A 270 9.44 38.44 42.34
C VAL A 270 8.83 38.17 43.72
N GLU A 271 7.79 37.34 43.80
CA GLU A 271 7.19 36.96 45.08
C GLU A 271 8.21 36.26 45.99
N ALA A 272 8.95 35.28 45.46
CA ALA A 272 9.99 34.59 46.19
C ALA A 272 11.10 35.54 46.67
N TYR A 273 11.53 36.50 45.84
CA TYR A 273 12.50 37.52 46.20
C TYR A 273 11.99 38.42 47.33
N VAL A 274 10.75 38.88 47.27
CA VAL A 274 10.13 39.70 48.33
C VAL A 274 10.10 38.96 49.65
N TYR A 275 9.67 37.69 49.68
CA TYR A 275 9.69 36.88 50.90
C TYR A 275 11.13 36.67 51.43
N ASN A 276 12.08 36.39 50.53
CA ASN A 276 13.48 36.20 50.90
C ASN A 276 14.10 37.48 51.49
N MET A 277 13.85 38.63 50.87
CA MET A 277 14.37 39.92 51.31
C MET A 277 13.73 40.37 52.62
N ARG A 278 12.42 40.23 52.80
CA ARG A 278 11.77 40.49 54.09
C ARG A 278 12.40 39.68 55.22
N ASN A 279 12.63 38.39 54.99
CA ASN A 279 13.30 37.53 55.96
C ASN A 279 14.74 37.98 56.27
N LYS A 280 15.50 38.42 55.25
CA LYS A 280 16.87 38.94 55.44
C LYS A 280 16.90 40.28 56.17
N LEU A 281 15.98 41.21 55.88
CA LEU A 281 15.87 42.52 56.52
C LEU A 281 15.55 42.39 58.02
N CYS A 282 14.71 41.42 58.40
CA CYS A 282 14.36 41.17 59.80
C CYS A 282 15.42 40.37 60.57
N ASN A 283 16.32 39.65 59.90
CA ASN A 283 17.31 38.79 60.56
C ASN A 283 18.75 39.25 60.35
N LYS A 284 19.28 39.10 59.12
CA LYS A 284 20.72 39.28 58.83
C LYS A 284 21.14 40.74 58.68
N PHE A 285 20.23 41.61 58.21
CA PHE A 285 20.55 43.00 57.92
C PHE A 285 20.00 43.99 58.95
N GLN A 286 19.46 43.49 60.08
CA GLN A 286 18.81 44.30 61.09
C GLN A 286 19.73 45.41 61.65
N ASP A 287 20.99 45.07 61.93
CA ASP A 287 21.98 45.98 62.53
C ASP A 287 22.54 47.03 61.56
N PHE A 288 22.35 46.83 60.25
CA PHE A 288 22.91 47.70 59.20
C PHE A 288 21.89 48.71 58.66
N LEU A 289 20.64 48.68 59.15
CA LEU A 289 19.55 49.51 58.67
C LEU A 289 19.01 50.41 59.79
N THR A 290 18.76 51.68 59.46
CA THR A 290 17.99 52.57 60.34
C THR A 290 16.53 52.15 60.38
N ASP A 291 15.87 52.32 61.53
CA ASP A 291 14.47 51.89 61.72
C ASP A 291 13.52 52.51 60.67
N TYR A 292 13.77 53.77 60.29
CA TYR A 292 13.06 54.47 59.21
C TYR A 292 13.16 53.74 57.85
N LYS A 293 14.37 53.36 57.41
CA LYS A 293 14.57 52.66 56.13
C LYS A 293 14.04 51.22 56.16
N ARG A 294 14.02 50.60 57.34
CA ARG A 294 13.48 49.25 57.53
C ARG A 294 11.96 49.26 57.39
N GLU A 295 11.27 50.20 58.01
CA GLU A 295 9.82 50.38 57.86
C GLU A 295 9.45 50.72 56.41
N GLU A 296 10.20 51.61 55.75
CA GLU A 296 9.99 51.96 54.34
C GLU A 296 10.05 50.75 53.40
N MET A 297 10.99 49.81 53.63
CA MET A 297 11.11 48.59 52.80
C MET A 297 10.17 47.45 53.19
N LEU A 298 9.53 47.51 54.35
CA LEU A 298 8.55 46.52 54.80
C LEU A 298 7.11 46.89 54.41
N VAL A 299 6.83 48.19 54.26
CA VAL A 299 5.55 48.71 53.79
C VAL A 299 5.36 48.36 52.32
N ARG A 300 4.14 47.93 51.99
CA ARG A 300 3.73 47.43 50.68
C ARG A 300 3.40 48.57 49.73
#